data_AF-A0AAD7GLD4-F1
#
_entry.id   AF-A0AAD7GLD4-F1
#
_cell.length_a   1.000
_cell.length_b   1.000
_cell.length_c   1.000
_cell.angle_alpha   90.00
_cell.angle_beta   90.00
_cell.angle_gamma   90.00
#
_symmetry.space_group_name_H-M   'P 1'
#
loop_
_entity.id
_entity.type
_entity.pdbx_description
1 polymer ?
#
loop_
_entity_poly.entity_id
_entity_poly.type
_entity_poly.pdbx_seq_one_letter_code
_entity_poly.pdbx_strand_id
1 'polypeptide(L)'
;MLGFLTVVLLLLAGPASAAVGPSIQRCPADFELVRRGQGISVSEARYIEQKREKVLPSAFKTYLHNVQRTGVTLPDYVEKILQSTNQLPTVGISTSGGGFRAAIFGAGVLNALDARNSSSVEKGTGGLLQAATHLAGLSGGSWLVTSLAQANFPTIQHLVFGDGRGGDFGGWIPEFDIWTVSTDPAVQATYVDELLQEIAVKAKHFPVSVGDGWGRALARHFSNGTSAANFLANTSHGAGILFSDLINLPTLASHELPFPIITADLLSKHINGTIFPGGNFVPLNTPMFEFNIFEMGCFDDVLAAHTPTKHLGTTNSSVCVTGFDEAMFLSGTSSNLWNELNITAEILAENTANFSILVNETYPQSPALRLDTSNFPNPFHGVAPQTFADAGETILVLCDGGEDGQVSPLQPMLVKDRKIDVILAIDAVRTDDADGFAGGASLIATQDRMQLFQSGLATFPSVPTTLAAFAAANLSSRPTFFGCTPDFVHARWGTPPAQGPLLVYIANGAPPRDGAPPLTNTSTFQSVYSAPEMQGMLMQTFVTATQGAVVGDALEDPEWGACLACAVVDRARAREGVSRSGVCTTCFARYCWEG
;
A
#
# COMPACT_ATOMS: atom_id res chain seq x y z
N MET A 1 51.08 10.34 -5.37
CA MET A 1 51.31 9.92 -3.96
C MET A 1 50.27 10.63 -3.09
N LEU A 2 49.09 10.04 -2.94
CA LEU A 2 48.13 10.41 -1.90
C LEU A 2 47.94 9.15 -1.05
N GLY A 3 48.12 9.30 0.26
CA GLY A 3 48.21 8.20 1.21
C GLY A 3 46.85 7.52 1.44
N PHE A 4 46.87 6.19 1.36
CA PHE A 4 45.83 5.34 1.92
C PHE A 4 45.83 5.54 3.45
N LEU A 5 44.79 6.19 3.98
CA LEU A 5 44.51 6.22 5.40
C LEU A 5 43.70 4.96 5.72
N THR A 6 44.37 3.91 6.18
CA THR A 6 43.72 2.73 6.73
C THR A 6 43.08 3.11 8.06
N VAL A 7 41.80 3.48 8.05
CA VAL A 7 41.03 3.67 9.29
C VAL A 7 40.73 2.28 9.84
N VAL A 8 41.48 1.89 10.87
CA VAL A 8 41.15 0.72 11.69
C VAL A 8 39.96 1.11 12.56
N LEU A 9 38.77 0.65 12.18
CA LEU A 9 37.55 0.80 12.97
C LEU A 9 37.68 -0.04 14.25
N LEU A 10 38.01 0.61 15.37
CA LEU A 10 37.88 0.00 16.69
C LEU A 10 36.38 -0.01 17.04
N LEU A 11 35.78 -1.20 16.97
CA LEU A 11 34.46 -1.50 17.53
C LEU A 11 34.49 -1.28 19.05
N LEU A 12 34.18 -0.05 19.49
CA LEU A 12 33.73 0.20 20.84
C LEU A 12 32.26 -0.23 20.90
N ALA A 13 32.03 -1.48 21.33
CA ALA A 13 30.72 -1.97 21.71
C ALA A 13 30.24 -1.20 22.97
N GLY A 14 29.70 -0.01 22.76
CA GLY A 14 28.76 0.58 23.70
C GLY A 14 27.49 -0.26 23.74
N PRO A 15 26.73 -0.26 24.85
CA PRO A 15 25.44 -0.93 24.88
C PRO A 15 24.51 -0.17 23.92
N ALA A 16 24.36 -0.68 22.70
CA ALA A 16 23.23 -0.31 21.87
C ALA A 16 21.96 -0.54 22.70
N SER A 17 20.99 0.38 22.59
CA SER A 17 19.60 0.02 22.88
C SER A 17 19.36 -1.31 22.16
N ALA A 18 19.05 -2.39 22.91
CA ALA A 18 19.19 -3.76 22.41
C ALA A 18 18.52 -3.92 21.05
N ALA A 19 19.30 -3.98 19.97
CA ALA A 19 18.78 -4.18 18.63
C ALA A 19 17.96 -5.47 18.64
N VAL A 20 16.65 -5.34 18.40
CA VAL A 20 15.72 -6.46 18.32
C VAL A 20 15.76 -6.95 16.89
N GLY A 21 15.94 -8.26 16.70
CA GLY A 21 16.01 -8.85 15.37
C GLY A 21 15.56 -10.31 15.38
N PRO A 22 15.72 -11.01 14.26
CA PRO A 22 15.20 -12.36 14.10
C PRO A 22 15.75 -13.33 15.15
N SER A 23 14.87 -14.11 15.76
CA SER A 23 15.21 -15.18 16.69
C SER A 23 14.96 -16.54 16.08
N ILE A 24 15.89 -17.47 16.26
CA ILE A 24 15.81 -18.83 15.75
C ILE A 24 15.46 -19.78 16.90
N GLN A 25 14.39 -20.54 16.74
CA GLN A 25 13.90 -21.48 17.75
C GLN A 25 13.36 -22.75 17.11
N ARG A 26 13.07 -23.76 17.94
CA ARG A 26 12.41 -24.97 17.46
C ARG A 26 10.99 -24.65 17.02
N CYS A 27 10.56 -25.16 15.87
CA CYS A 27 9.19 -24.96 15.44
C CYS A 27 8.18 -25.57 16.44
N PRO A 28 6.98 -24.96 16.59
CA PRO A 28 5.88 -25.57 17.31
C PRO A 28 5.55 -26.97 16.77
N ALA A 29 4.92 -27.80 17.61
CA ALA A 29 4.32 -29.05 17.12
C ALA A 29 3.28 -28.74 16.03
N ASP A 30 3.22 -29.58 15.00
CA ASP A 30 2.30 -29.45 13.86
C ASP A 30 2.46 -28.15 13.05
N PHE A 31 3.64 -27.52 13.11
CA PHE A 31 3.93 -26.34 12.30
C PHE A 31 3.95 -26.65 10.80
N GLU A 32 3.11 -25.93 10.05
CA GLU A 32 3.09 -25.93 8.59
C GLU A 32 3.67 -24.61 8.08
N LEU A 33 4.79 -24.71 7.35
CA LEU A 33 5.46 -23.53 6.78
C LEU A 33 4.68 -22.95 5.59
N VAL A 34 4.08 -23.81 4.77
CA VAL A 34 3.48 -23.41 3.49
C VAL A 34 2.04 -23.88 3.40
N ARG A 35 1.11 -22.93 3.35
CA ARG A 35 -0.28 -23.15 2.97
C ARG A 35 -0.42 -23.02 1.46
N ARG A 36 -0.94 -24.05 0.80
CA ARG A 36 -1.19 -24.05 -0.66
C ARG A 36 -2.61 -23.59 -0.99
N GLY A 37 -2.77 -22.97 -2.15
CA GLY A 37 -4.03 -22.52 -2.72
C GLY A 37 -4.15 -20.99 -2.82
N GLN A 38 -5.17 -20.57 -3.58
CA GLN A 38 -5.49 -19.15 -3.83
C GLN A 38 -6.59 -18.62 -2.89
N GLY A 39 -6.99 -19.40 -1.88
CA GLY A 39 -7.93 -18.94 -0.86
C GLY A 39 -7.22 -18.12 0.22
N ILE A 40 -7.97 -17.27 0.92
CA ILE A 40 -7.46 -16.51 2.08
C ILE A 40 -7.24 -17.43 3.28
N SER A 41 -6.40 -17.01 4.24
CA SER A 41 -6.18 -17.76 5.47
C SER A 41 -7.45 -17.85 6.33
N VAL A 42 -7.54 -18.88 7.17
CA VAL A 42 -8.62 -19.00 8.15
C VAL A 42 -8.64 -17.80 9.12
N SER A 43 -7.46 -17.26 9.44
CA SER A 43 -7.31 -16.10 10.32
C SER A 43 -7.84 -14.82 9.69
N GLU A 44 -7.55 -14.58 8.41
CA GLU A 44 -8.10 -13.45 7.65
C GLU A 44 -9.61 -13.59 7.49
N ALA A 45 -10.10 -14.77 7.09
CA ALA A 45 -11.53 -15.04 6.98
C ALA A 45 -12.27 -14.74 8.29
N ARG A 46 -11.71 -15.16 9.43
CA ARG A 46 -12.27 -14.87 10.76
C ARG A 46 -12.22 -13.38 11.09
N TYR A 47 -11.12 -12.68 10.79
CA TYR A 47 -11.03 -11.23 11.03
C TYR A 47 -12.14 -10.48 10.28
N ILE A 48 -12.33 -10.79 9.00
CA ILE A 48 -13.34 -10.15 8.15
C ILE A 48 -14.76 -10.51 8.60
N GLU A 49 -15.02 -11.76 9.00
CA GLU A 49 -16.30 -12.19 9.57
C GLU A 49 -16.62 -11.40 10.86
N GLN A 50 -15.66 -11.30 11.77
CA GLN A 50 -15.85 -10.56 13.03
C GLN A 50 -16.06 -9.06 12.80
N LYS A 51 -15.33 -8.45 11.85
CA LYS A 51 -15.57 -7.07 11.43
C LYS A 51 -16.99 -6.89 10.89
N ARG A 52 -17.45 -7.80 10.03
CA ARG A 52 -18.79 -7.79 9.44
C ARG A 52 -19.89 -7.89 10.48
N GLU A 53 -19.70 -8.70 11.52
CA GLU A 53 -20.68 -8.87 12.60
C GLU A 53 -20.67 -7.68 13.57
N LYS A 54 -19.48 -7.25 14.01
CA LYS A 54 -19.32 -6.33 15.16
C LYS A 54 -19.22 -4.86 14.79
N VAL A 55 -18.65 -4.54 13.63
CA VAL A 55 -18.25 -3.16 13.27
C VAL A 55 -19.05 -2.61 12.09
N LEU A 56 -19.18 -3.37 11.00
CA LEU A 56 -19.80 -2.86 9.78
C LEU A 56 -21.25 -2.35 9.96
N PRO A 57 -22.14 -2.99 10.75
CA PRO A 57 -23.51 -2.52 10.88
C PRO A 57 -23.63 -1.11 11.48
N SER A 58 -22.78 -0.77 12.46
CA SER A 58 -22.76 0.58 13.02
C SER A 58 -22.03 1.56 12.10
N ALA A 59 -20.91 1.15 11.50
CA ALA A 59 -20.14 2.00 10.59
C ALA A 59 -20.96 2.43 9.35
N PHE A 60 -21.69 1.51 8.72
CA PHE A 60 -22.54 1.85 7.57
C PHE A 60 -23.77 2.69 7.96
N LYS A 61 -24.33 2.50 9.17
CA LYS A 61 -25.39 3.40 9.68
C LYS A 61 -24.87 4.82 9.90
N THR A 62 -23.67 4.97 10.46
CA THR A 62 -23.01 6.27 10.60
C THR A 62 -22.74 6.90 9.24
N TYR A 63 -22.21 6.14 8.27
CA TYR A 63 -21.99 6.62 6.91
C TYR A 63 -23.30 7.07 6.26
N LEU A 64 -24.35 6.25 6.28
CA LEU A 64 -25.66 6.59 5.74
C LEU A 64 -26.23 7.87 6.36
N HIS A 65 -26.18 7.99 7.69
CA HIS A 65 -26.65 9.19 8.39
C HIS A 65 -25.91 10.44 7.91
N ASN A 66 -24.59 10.35 7.70
CA ASN A 66 -23.79 11.46 7.20
C ASN A 66 -24.15 11.81 5.74
N VAL A 67 -24.41 10.82 4.88
CA VAL A 67 -24.91 11.05 3.51
C VAL A 67 -26.27 11.75 3.56
N GLN A 68 -27.22 11.30 4.39
CA GLN A 68 -28.55 11.89 4.50
C GLN A 68 -28.52 13.35 4.99
N ARG A 69 -27.53 13.74 5.80
CA ARG A 69 -27.34 15.13 6.25
C ARG A 69 -27.02 16.11 5.13
N THR A 70 -26.58 15.63 3.96
CA THR A 70 -26.37 16.49 2.77
C THR A 70 -27.68 17.00 2.18
N GLY A 71 -28.82 16.40 2.55
CA GLY A 71 -30.14 16.77 2.03
C GLY A 71 -30.49 16.13 0.69
N VAL A 72 -29.59 15.34 0.09
CA VAL A 72 -29.86 14.58 -1.14
C VAL A 72 -30.72 13.35 -0.81
N THR A 73 -31.86 13.21 -1.49
CA THR A 73 -32.76 12.08 -1.28
C THR A 73 -32.19 10.81 -1.91
N LEU A 74 -31.94 9.79 -1.08
CA LEU A 74 -31.47 8.49 -1.52
C LEU A 74 -32.63 7.56 -1.92
N PRO A 75 -32.45 6.66 -2.88
CA PRO A 75 -33.41 5.59 -3.13
C PRO A 75 -33.52 4.63 -1.95
N ASP A 76 -34.71 4.10 -1.69
CA ASP A 76 -34.99 3.18 -0.57
C ASP A 76 -34.03 1.99 -0.48
N TYR A 77 -33.58 1.45 -1.62
CA TYR A 77 -32.65 0.31 -1.61
C TYR A 77 -31.26 0.69 -1.06
N VAL A 78 -30.80 1.93 -1.25
CA VAL A 78 -29.52 2.40 -0.70
C VAL A 78 -29.61 2.43 0.81
N GLU A 79 -30.68 3.02 1.34
CA GLU A 79 -30.92 3.08 2.78
C GLU A 79 -31.07 1.68 3.39
N LYS A 80 -31.89 0.82 2.76
CA LYS A 80 -32.11 -0.56 3.18
C LYS A 80 -30.79 -1.36 3.24
N ILE A 81 -29.96 -1.28 2.21
CA ILE A 81 -28.68 -2.01 2.15
C ILE A 81 -27.74 -1.53 3.26
N LEU A 82 -27.54 -0.22 3.40
CA LEU A 82 -26.63 0.36 4.38
C LEU A 82 -27.11 0.23 5.83
N GLN A 83 -28.41 0.03 6.06
CA GLN A 83 -28.96 -0.27 7.39
C GLN A 83 -29.00 -1.78 7.71
N SER A 84 -28.76 -2.66 6.73
CA SER A 84 -28.87 -4.11 6.93
C SER A 84 -27.74 -4.66 7.82
N THR A 85 -27.89 -5.89 8.30
CA THR A 85 -26.82 -6.63 8.98
C THR A 85 -26.18 -7.70 8.10
N ASN A 86 -26.89 -8.17 7.07
CA ASN A 86 -26.51 -9.37 6.30
C ASN A 86 -26.19 -9.08 4.82
N GLN A 87 -26.59 -7.92 4.30
CA GLN A 87 -26.44 -7.54 2.89
C GLN A 87 -25.45 -6.38 2.71
N LEU A 88 -24.65 -6.10 3.75
CA LEU A 88 -23.68 -5.02 3.74
C LEU A 88 -22.61 -5.24 2.65
N PRO A 89 -22.28 -4.21 1.86
CA PRO A 89 -21.27 -4.31 0.83
C PRO A 89 -19.88 -4.49 1.43
N THR A 90 -19.02 -5.20 0.71
CA THR A 90 -17.59 -5.32 1.07
C THR A 90 -16.79 -4.22 0.38
N VAL A 91 -16.25 -3.29 1.16
CA VAL A 91 -15.51 -2.13 0.64
C VAL A 91 -14.00 -2.37 0.78
N GLY A 92 -13.26 -2.28 -0.31
CA GLY A 92 -11.80 -2.28 -0.33
C GLY A 92 -11.24 -0.90 -0.66
N ILE A 93 -10.10 -0.54 -0.07
CA ILE A 93 -9.36 0.69 -0.40
C ILE A 93 -7.95 0.30 -0.85
N SER A 94 -7.49 0.89 -1.96
CA SER A 94 -6.15 0.72 -2.49
C SER A 94 -5.46 2.09 -2.56
N THR A 95 -4.27 2.22 -1.97
CA THR A 95 -3.44 3.42 -2.06
C THR A 95 -2.16 3.13 -2.84
N SER A 96 -1.92 3.96 -3.84
CA SER A 96 -0.79 3.83 -4.78
C SER A 96 0.58 4.15 -4.17
N GLY A 97 1.62 3.83 -4.94
CA GLY A 97 2.99 4.26 -4.73
C GLY A 97 3.33 5.66 -5.24
N GLY A 98 4.54 6.12 -4.93
CA GLY A 98 5.00 7.48 -5.24
C GLY A 98 5.59 8.23 -4.04
N GLY A 99 6.29 7.54 -3.15
CA GLY A 99 6.97 8.15 -2.01
C GLY A 99 6.06 8.93 -1.05
N PHE A 100 6.58 10.00 -0.45
CA PHE A 100 5.82 10.83 0.50
C PHE A 100 4.57 11.43 -0.15
N ARG A 101 4.64 11.86 -1.42
CA ARG A 101 3.47 12.36 -2.16
C ARG A 101 2.31 11.38 -2.07
N ALA A 102 2.55 10.11 -2.37
CA ALA A 102 1.51 9.08 -2.35
C ALA A 102 1.03 8.78 -0.93
N ALA A 103 1.93 8.77 0.07
CA ALA A 103 1.54 8.63 1.47
C ALA A 103 0.61 9.77 1.92
N ILE A 104 0.97 11.03 1.61
CA ILE A 104 0.20 12.23 1.98
C ILE A 104 -1.14 12.28 1.24
N PHE A 105 -1.14 12.00 -0.07
CA PHE A 105 -2.36 11.98 -0.87
C PHE A 105 -3.30 10.86 -0.40
N GLY A 106 -2.78 9.65 -0.21
CA GLY A 106 -3.52 8.55 0.42
C GLY A 106 -4.14 8.98 1.75
N ALA A 107 -3.35 9.58 2.65
CA ALA A 107 -3.80 10.07 3.94
C ALA A 107 -4.91 11.11 3.81
N GLY A 108 -4.77 12.07 2.89
CA GLY A 108 -5.78 13.09 2.61
C GLY A 108 -7.11 12.51 2.12
N VAL A 109 -7.07 11.48 1.27
CA VAL A 109 -8.30 10.78 0.84
C VAL A 109 -8.90 9.99 2.02
N LEU A 110 -8.10 9.25 2.80
CA LEU A 110 -8.62 8.57 4.00
C LEU A 110 -9.24 9.57 4.99
N ASN A 111 -8.66 10.75 5.13
CA ASN A 111 -9.19 11.82 5.98
C ASN A 111 -10.57 12.29 5.50
N ALA A 112 -10.79 12.35 4.19
CA ALA A 112 -12.08 12.67 3.58
C ALA A 112 -13.14 11.57 3.77
N LEU A 113 -12.73 10.34 4.07
CA LEU A 113 -13.62 9.20 4.33
C LEU A 113 -13.86 8.94 5.83
N ASP A 114 -13.13 9.63 6.71
CA ASP A 114 -13.12 9.40 8.15
C ASP A 114 -14.35 10.04 8.85
N ALA A 115 -15.12 9.25 9.60
CA ALA A 115 -16.26 9.75 10.40
C ALA A 115 -15.82 10.70 11.54
N ARG A 116 -14.55 10.62 11.95
CA ARG A 116 -13.99 11.43 13.04
C ARG A 116 -13.59 12.84 12.58
N ASN A 117 -13.65 13.11 11.28
CA ASN A 117 -13.45 14.42 10.69
C ASN A 117 -14.80 15.09 10.40
N SER A 118 -15.08 16.21 11.07
CA SER A 118 -16.35 16.95 10.89
C SER A 118 -16.55 17.44 9.46
N SER A 119 -15.48 17.85 8.76
CA SER A 119 -15.58 18.29 7.36
C SER A 119 -15.99 17.14 6.44
N SER A 120 -15.52 15.91 6.69
CA SER A 120 -15.93 14.71 5.95
C SER A 120 -17.40 14.37 6.19
N VAL A 121 -17.86 14.54 7.43
CA VAL A 121 -19.26 14.36 7.81
C VAL A 121 -20.15 15.37 7.08
N GLU A 122 -19.72 16.64 6.96
CA GLU A 122 -20.44 17.67 6.22
C GLU A 122 -20.52 17.40 4.72
N LYS A 123 -19.46 16.83 4.12
CA LYS A 123 -19.45 16.41 2.71
C LYS A 123 -20.22 15.11 2.43
N GLY A 124 -20.70 14.42 3.47
CA GLY A 124 -21.41 13.14 3.34
C GLY A 124 -20.53 11.95 2.97
N THR A 125 -19.20 12.08 3.04
CA THR A 125 -18.23 11.01 2.74
C THR A 125 -17.70 10.34 4.01
N GLY A 126 -17.78 11.01 5.17
CA GLY A 126 -17.31 10.50 6.46
C GLY A 126 -18.06 9.24 6.93
N GLY A 127 -17.31 8.22 7.36
CA GLY A 127 -17.84 6.92 7.78
C GLY A 127 -17.41 5.77 6.90
N LEU A 128 -17.04 6.06 5.65
CA LEU A 128 -16.67 5.01 4.70
C LEU A 128 -15.30 4.38 5.05
N LEU A 129 -14.39 5.11 5.70
CA LEU A 129 -13.13 4.54 6.20
C LEU A 129 -13.39 3.48 7.29
N GLN A 130 -14.30 3.74 8.23
CA GLN A 130 -14.68 2.78 9.26
C GLN A 130 -15.42 1.57 8.68
N ALA A 131 -16.17 1.77 7.60
CA ALA A 131 -16.90 0.73 6.89
C ALA A 131 -16.03 -0.08 5.89
N ALA A 132 -14.81 0.37 5.61
CA ALA A 132 -13.87 -0.35 4.76
C ALA A 132 -13.40 -1.64 5.42
N THR A 133 -13.36 -2.72 4.66
CA THR A 133 -12.94 -4.06 5.14
C THR A 133 -11.46 -4.32 4.96
N HIS A 134 -10.86 -3.78 3.89
CA HIS A 134 -9.46 -3.97 3.53
C HIS A 134 -8.84 -2.63 3.13
N LEU A 135 -7.57 -2.46 3.44
CA LEU A 135 -6.75 -1.32 3.05
C LEU A 135 -5.40 -1.83 2.53
N ALA A 136 -5.19 -1.77 1.22
CA ALA A 136 -3.94 -2.16 0.58
C ALA A 136 -3.10 -0.94 0.20
N GLY A 137 -1.79 -1.04 0.36
CA GLY A 137 -0.84 -0.01 -0.07
C GLY A 137 0.46 -0.61 -0.61
N LEU A 138 1.08 0.05 -1.58
CA LEU A 138 2.42 -0.28 -2.03
C LEU A 138 3.30 0.96 -2.06
N SER A 139 4.62 0.79 -2.02
CA SER A 139 5.58 1.90 -2.03
C SER A 139 5.23 2.97 -0.98
N GLY A 140 5.14 4.25 -1.33
CA GLY A 140 4.65 5.33 -0.45
C GLY A 140 3.29 5.04 0.22
N GLY A 141 2.37 4.38 -0.48
CA GLY A 141 1.11 3.89 0.08
C GLY A 141 1.31 2.84 1.18
N SER A 142 2.33 2.00 1.08
CA SER A 142 2.69 1.04 2.13
C SER A 142 3.14 1.75 3.41
N TRP A 143 3.80 2.90 3.32
CA TRP A 143 4.22 3.71 4.48
C TRP A 143 3.00 4.22 5.23
N LEU A 144 1.98 4.70 4.51
CA LEU A 144 0.69 5.09 5.07
C LEU A 144 -0.01 3.91 5.76
N VAL A 145 -0.19 2.78 5.06
CA VAL A 145 -0.92 1.63 5.61
C VAL A 145 -0.22 1.09 6.86
N THR A 146 1.10 0.95 6.80
CA THR A 146 1.89 0.41 7.91
C THR A 146 1.92 1.38 9.09
N SER A 147 2.12 2.68 8.86
CA SER A 147 2.10 3.71 9.93
C SER A 147 0.73 3.81 10.60
N LEU A 148 -0.36 3.84 9.82
CA LEU A 148 -1.72 3.89 10.33
C LEU A 148 -2.05 2.68 11.21
N ALA A 149 -1.66 1.48 10.77
CA ALA A 149 -1.87 0.25 11.53
C ALA A 149 -1.09 0.25 12.84
N GLN A 150 0.22 0.49 12.80
CA GLN A 150 1.05 0.47 14.02
C GLN A 150 0.73 1.60 15.00
N ALA A 151 0.24 2.74 14.51
CA ALA A 151 -0.20 3.86 15.34
C ALA A 151 -1.54 3.59 16.04
N ASN A 152 -2.11 2.38 15.89
CA ASN A 152 -3.40 2.00 16.44
C ASN A 152 -4.56 2.86 15.88
N PHE A 153 -4.54 3.09 14.57
CA PHE A 153 -5.62 3.72 13.80
C PHE A 153 -6.09 5.10 14.32
N PRO A 154 -5.19 6.09 14.50
CA PRO A 154 -5.58 7.43 14.93
C PRO A 154 -6.35 8.16 13.81
N THR A 155 -6.79 9.40 14.07
CA THR A 155 -7.24 10.28 12.98
C THR A 155 -6.06 10.64 12.08
N ILE A 156 -6.29 10.98 10.82
CA ILE A 156 -5.19 11.29 9.89
C ILE A 156 -4.35 12.49 10.34
N GLN A 157 -5.00 13.53 10.88
CA GLN A 157 -4.30 14.68 11.43
C GLN A 157 -3.34 14.27 12.56
N HIS A 158 -3.80 13.36 13.44
CA HIS A 158 -2.96 12.85 14.51
C HIS A 158 -1.87 11.90 14.01
N LEU A 159 -2.15 11.07 12.99
CA LEU A 159 -1.14 10.24 12.34
C LEU A 159 0.00 11.10 11.76
N VAL A 160 -0.33 12.18 11.07
CA VAL A 160 0.67 12.96 10.33
C VAL A 160 1.46 13.88 11.25
N PHE A 161 0.80 14.56 12.21
CA PHE A 161 1.44 15.61 13.00
C PHE A 161 1.74 15.23 14.46
N GLY A 162 1.22 14.08 14.92
CA GLY A 162 1.25 13.73 16.34
C GLY A 162 0.44 14.71 17.20
N ASP A 163 0.40 14.46 18.50
CA ASP A 163 -0.21 15.37 19.49
C ASP A 163 0.83 16.00 20.44
N GLY A 164 2.10 15.69 20.22
CA GLY A 164 3.23 16.14 21.04
C GLY A 164 3.26 15.56 22.46
N ARG A 165 2.43 14.57 22.78
CA ARG A 165 2.40 13.92 24.10
C ARG A 165 3.33 12.72 24.13
N GLY A 166 4.13 12.61 25.18
CA GLY A 166 5.01 11.46 25.38
C GLY A 166 4.20 10.17 25.55
N GLY A 167 4.53 9.15 24.75
CA GLY A 167 3.91 7.82 24.80
C GLY A 167 2.87 7.52 23.72
N ASP A 168 2.51 8.50 22.89
CA ASP A 168 1.67 8.32 21.69
C ASP A 168 2.52 8.21 20.41
N PHE A 169 1.89 7.84 19.29
CA PHE A 169 2.52 7.92 17.97
C PHE A 169 2.89 9.37 17.65
N GLY A 170 4.19 9.66 17.59
CA GLY A 170 4.73 11.03 17.53
C GLY A 170 4.48 11.81 16.24
N GLY A 171 3.75 11.25 15.28
CA GLY A 171 3.56 11.82 13.95
C GLY A 171 4.57 11.29 12.94
N TRP A 172 4.39 11.67 11.67
CA TRP A 172 5.43 11.50 10.66
C TRP A 172 6.52 12.56 10.84
N ILE A 173 7.73 12.26 10.37
CA ILE A 173 8.88 13.17 10.52
C ILE A 173 9.43 13.58 9.14
N PRO A 174 8.66 14.27 8.28
CA PRO A 174 9.08 14.60 6.93
C PRO A 174 10.09 15.76 6.87
N GLU A 175 10.40 16.44 7.97
CA GLU A 175 11.34 17.58 7.98
C GLU A 175 12.81 17.17 7.88
N PHE A 176 13.12 15.88 8.08
CA PHE A 176 14.42 15.29 7.81
C PHE A 176 14.37 14.52 6.48
N ASP A 177 15.46 14.54 5.73
CA ASP A 177 15.62 13.64 4.58
C ASP A 177 15.75 12.20 5.07
N ILE A 178 15.28 11.22 4.30
CA ILE A 178 15.34 9.81 4.70
C ILE A 178 16.79 9.28 4.71
N TRP A 179 17.63 9.77 3.80
CA TRP A 179 18.98 9.26 3.60
C TRP A 179 20.08 10.27 3.94
N THR A 180 19.91 11.52 3.54
CA THR A 180 20.87 12.63 3.71
C THR A 180 20.40 13.58 4.81
N VAL A 181 20.42 13.08 6.05
CA VAL A 181 19.84 13.74 7.23
C VAL A 181 20.57 15.01 7.65
N SER A 182 21.83 15.22 7.21
CA SER A 182 22.63 16.40 7.55
C SER A 182 23.68 16.71 6.49
N THR A 183 24.00 17.99 6.33
CA THR A 183 25.15 18.44 5.52
C THR A 183 26.47 18.37 6.30
N ASP A 184 26.43 18.14 7.62
CA ASP A 184 27.62 17.84 8.43
C ASP A 184 28.06 16.38 8.18
N PRO A 185 29.25 16.15 7.58
CA PRO A 185 29.70 14.80 7.25
C PRO A 185 29.83 13.87 8.46
N ALA A 186 30.12 14.39 9.66
CA ALA A 186 30.26 13.57 10.85
C ALA A 186 28.90 13.09 11.36
N VAL A 187 27.88 13.95 11.30
CA VAL A 187 26.49 13.61 11.66
C VAL A 187 25.94 12.60 10.65
N GLN A 188 26.16 12.85 9.36
CA GLN A 188 25.73 11.94 8.29
C GLN A 188 26.40 10.55 8.42
N ALA A 189 27.70 10.51 8.69
CA ALA A 189 28.42 9.24 8.92
C ALA A 189 27.88 8.51 10.15
N THR A 190 27.60 9.21 11.24
CA THR A 190 27.01 8.62 12.45
C THR A 190 25.65 8.00 12.16
N TYR A 191 24.79 8.69 11.41
CA TYR A 191 23.48 8.17 11.00
C TYR A 191 23.60 6.87 10.19
N VAL A 192 24.51 6.85 9.20
CA VAL A 192 24.78 5.65 8.39
C VAL A 192 25.32 4.50 9.23
N ASP A 193 26.25 4.78 10.16
CA ASP A 193 26.80 3.79 11.09
C ASP A 193 25.72 3.21 12.02
N GLU A 194 24.77 4.03 12.48
CA GLU A 194 23.62 3.57 13.28
C GLU A 194 22.72 2.62 12.48
N LEU A 195 22.37 2.95 11.23
CA LEU A 195 21.58 2.06 10.37
C LEU A 195 22.28 0.71 10.16
N LEU A 196 23.61 0.71 9.95
CA LEU A 196 24.41 -0.52 9.85
C LEU A 196 24.38 -1.33 11.16
N GLN A 197 24.45 -0.67 12.32
CA GLN A 197 24.37 -1.34 13.62
C GLN A 197 22.98 -1.94 13.89
N GLU A 198 21.91 -1.26 13.46
CA GLU A 198 20.54 -1.73 13.64
C GLU A 198 20.27 -3.04 12.86
N ILE A 199 20.84 -3.21 11.67
CA ILE A 199 20.69 -4.45 10.88
C ILE A 199 21.64 -5.57 11.30
N ALA A 200 22.58 -5.31 12.22
CA ALA A 200 23.62 -6.25 12.63
C ALA A 200 23.07 -7.57 13.18
N VAL A 201 21.94 -7.52 13.90
CA VAL A 201 21.34 -8.72 14.52
C VAL A 201 20.80 -9.66 13.46
N LYS A 202 20.15 -9.13 12.41
CA LYS A 202 19.70 -9.91 11.26
C LYS A 202 20.90 -10.48 10.47
N ALA A 203 21.94 -9.67 10.26
CA ALA A 203 23.14 -10.05 9.53
C ALA A 203 23.91 -11.25 10.13
N LYS A 204 23.69 -11.60 11.42
CA LYS A 204 24.30 -12.79 12.05
C LYS A 204 23.87 -14.11 11.42
N HIS A 205 22.66 -14.16 10.85
CA HIS A 205 22.02 -15.41 10.42
C HIS A 205 21.35 -15.32 9.05
N PHE A 206 21.08 -14.12 8.56
CA PHE A 206 20.32 -13.88 7.33
C PHE A 206 21.07 -12.91 6.42
N PRO A 207 20.88 -13.01 5.09
CA PRO A 207 21.41 -12.02 4.18
C PRO A 207 20.81 -10.64 4.47
N VAL A 208 21.65 -9.62 4.32
CA VAL A 208 21.26 -8.21 4.44
C VAL A 208 21.72 -7.43 3.20
N SER A 209 21.01 -6.36 2.92
CA SER A 209 21.10 -5.57 1.68
C SER A 209 20.68 -4.12 1.96
N VAL A 210 20.71 -3.25 0.95
CA VAL A 210 20.22 -1.87 1.09
C VAL A 210 18.77 -1.82 1.55
N GLY A 211 17.94 -2.81 1.18
CA GLY A 211 16.54 -2.91 1.62
C GLY A 211 16.39 -2.98 3.14
N ASP A 212 17.34 -3.59 3.84
CA ASP A 212 17.34 -3.65 5.31
C ASP A 212 17.61 -2.27 5.91
N GLY A 213 18.62 -1.56 5.43
CA GLY A 213 18.91 -0.19 5.87
C GLY A 213 17.81 0.80 5.48
N TRP A 214 17.20 0.62 4.31
CA TRP A 214 16.05 1.41 3.87
C TRP A 214 14.86 1.27 4.81
N GLY A 215 14.51 0.04 5.20
CA GLY A 215 13.45 -0.20 6.18
C GLY A 215 13.73 0.48 7.53
N ARG A 216 14.99 0.48 7.98
CA ARG A 216 15.42 1.16 9.21
C ARG A 216 15.36 2.69 9.10
N ALA A 217 15.74 3.26 7.96
CA ALA A 217 15.57 4.68 7.72
C ALA A 217 14.08 5.07 7.70
N LEU A 218 13.23 4.33 6.98
CA LEU A 218 11.78 4.56 7.00
C LEU A 218 11.16 4.43 8.40
N ALA A 219 11.68 3.53 9.25
CA ALA A 219 11.22 3.39 10.62
C ALA A 219 11.38 4.68 11.44
N ARG A 220 12.40 5.50 11.15
CA ARG A 220 12.59 6.80 11.80
C ARG A 220 11.51 7.81 11.41
N HIS A 221 10.89 7.69 10.23
CA HIS A 221 9.85 8.61 9.78
C HIS A 221 8.43 8.15 10.10
N PHE A 222 8.18 6.84 10.08
CA PHE A 222 6.82 6.28 10.02
C PHE A 222 6.48 5.34 11.18
N SER A 223 7.39 5.14 12.13
CA SER A 223 7.16 4.23 13.26
C SER A 223 7.11 4.91 14.61
N ASN A 224 6.38 4.26 15.52
CA ASN A 224 6.34 4.67 16.92
C ASN A 224 7.75 4.55 17.55
N GLY A 225 8.06 5.45 18.49
CA GLY A 225 9.34 5.50 19.19
C GLY A 225 10.37 6.46 18.60
N THR A 226 10.08 7.08 17.45
CA THR A 226 10.89 8.18 16.91
C THR A 226 10.11 9.50 16.95
N SER A 227 10.84 10.58 17.20
CA SER A 227 10.38 11.97 17.25
C SER A 227 11.49 12.85 16.66
N ALA A 228 11.18 14.06 16.24
CA ALA A 228 12.19 14.99 15.74
C ALA A 228 13.35 15.22 16.75
N ALA A 229 13.05 15.15 18.05
CA ALA A 229 14.02 15.37 19.12
C ALA A 229 15.01 14.21 19.32
N ASN A 230 14.60 12.97 19.05
CA ASN A 230 15.47 11.79 19.16
C ASN A 230 15.86 11.19 17.81
N PHE A 231 15.52 11.83 16.68
CA PHE A 231 15.71 11.30 15.33
C PHE A 231 17.15 10.84 15.05
N LEU A 232 18.15 11.56 15.59
CA LEU A 232 19.59 11.25 15.46
C LEU A 232 20.20 10.65 16.74
N ALA A 233 19.38 10.29 17.73
CA ALA A 233 19.86 9.71 18.98
C ALA A 233 19.73 8.18 18.91
N ASN A 234 20.78 7.45 19.30
CA ASN A 234 20.80 5.99 19.36
C ASN A 234 19.69 5.41 20.28
N THR A 235 18.50 5.21 19.72
CA THR A 235 17.30 4.65 20.36
C THR A 235 16.74 3.54 19.47
N SER A 236 15.62 2.92 19.85
CA SER A 236 15.10 1.75 19.10
C SER A 236 14.57 2.09 17.71
N HIS A 237 14.09 3.31 17.46
CA HIS A 237 13.52 3.74 16.17
C HIS A 237 12.56 2.72 15.54
N GLY A 238 11.54 2.29 16.29
CA GLY A 238 10.58 1.28 15.82
C GLY A 238 11.10 -0.16 15.80
N ALA A 239 12.33 -0.43 16.24
CA ALA A 239 12.84 -1.81 16.39
C ALA A 239 11.93 -2.63 17.30
N GLY A 240 11.61 -3.85 16.85
CA GLY A 240 10.70 -4.76 17.54
C GLY A 240 9.21 -4.54 17.24
N ILE A 241 8.84 -3.55 16.42
CA ILE A 241 7.48 -3.46 15.88
C ILE A 241 7.36 -4.46 14.74
N LEU A 242 6.70 -5.60 15.01
CA LEU A 242 6.50 -6.67 14.04
C LEU A 242 5.14 -6.56 13.37
N PHE A 243 5.10 -6.75 12.05
CA PHE A 243 3.87 -6.67 11.27
C PHE A 243 2.84 -7.71 11.72
N SER A 244 3.30 -8.92 12.06
CA SER A 244 2.43 -9.99 12.56
C SER A 244 1.89 -9.75 13.97
N ASP A 245 2.57 -8.94 14.79
CA ASP A 245 2.12 -8.63 16.15
C ASP A 245 1.14 -7.45 16.20
N LEU A 246 0.93 -6.73 15.09
CA LEU A 246 -0.03 -5.62 15.00
C LEU A 246 -1.45 -6.05 15.36
N ILE A 247 -1.82 -7.32 15.18
CA ILE A 247 -3.12 -7.86 15.60
C ILE A 247 -3.42 -7.65 17.09
N ASN A 248 -2.38 -7.46 17.92
CA ASN A 248 -2.52 -7.21 19.35
C ASN A 248 -2.87 -5.74 19.69
N LEU A 249 -2.82 -4.84 18.70
CA LEU A 249 -3.22 -3.44 18.89
C LEU A 249 -4.75 -3.35 19.07
N PRO A 250 -5.25 -2.47 19.96
CA PRO A 250 -6.67 -2.40 20.29
C PRO A 250 -7.62 -2.37 19.09
N THR A 251 -7.32 -1.55 18.07
CA THR A 251 -8.20 -1.35 16.90
C THR A 251 -8.17 -2.51 15.90
N LEU A 252 -7.09 -3.29 15.88
CA LEU A 252 -7.04 -4.55 15.12
C LEU A 252 -7.70 -5.69 15.92
N ALA A 253 -7.44 -5.77 17.23
CA ALA A 253 -8.07 -6.75 18.12
C ALA A 253 -9.61 -6.59 18.19
N SER A 254 -10.13 -5.36 18.07
CA SER A 254 -11.56 -5.05 17.98
C SER A 254 -12.12 -5.06 16.55
N HIS A 255 -11.29 -5.32 15.54
CA HIS A 255 -11.64 -5.34 14.11
C HIS A 255 -12.09 -3.99 13.53
N GLU A 256 -11.75 -2.88 14.18
CA GLU A 256 -12.09 -1.52 13.75
C GLU A 256 -11.25 -1.06 12.56
N LEU A 257 -9.94 -1.33 12.55
CA LEU A 257 -9.07 -1.00 11.42
C LEU A 257 -9.41 -1.86 10.19
N PRO A 258 -9.51 -1.29 8.96
CA PRO A 258 -9.57 -2.10 7.74
C PRO A 258 -8.35 -3.02 7.65
N PHE A 259 -8.54 -4.28 7.25
CA PHE A 259 -7.48 -5.29 7.23
C PHE A 259 -6.29 -4.80 6.37
N PRO A 260 -5.10 -4.61 6.96
CA PRO A 260 -3.98 -3.94 6.29
C PRO A 260 -3.21 -4.94 5.43
N ILE A 261 -2.92 -4.51 4.21
CA ILE A 261 -2.25 -5.30 3.19
C ILE A 261 -1.15 -4.44 2.55
N ILE A 262 0.03 -5.00 2.31
CA ILE A 262 1.05 -4.37 1.47
C ILE A 262 1.55 -5.35 0.40
N THR A 263 2.00 -4.85 -0.74
CA THR A 263 2.46 -5.70 -1.86
C THR A 263 3.91 -5.43 -2.26
N ALA A 264 4.58 -6.44 -2.77
CA ALA A 264 5.91 -6.34 -3.36
C ALA A 264 6.00 -7.26 -4.58
N ASP A 265 6.88 -6.91 -5.51
CA ASP A 265 7.10 -7.71 -6.70
C ASP A 265 8.27 -8.66 -6.53
N LEU A 266 8.14 -9.84 -7.13
CA LEU A 266 9.27 -10.75 -7.31
C LEU A 266 10.16 -10.24 -8.43
N LEU A 267 11.44 -10.09 -8.14
CA LEU A 267 12.45 -9.75 -9.14
C LEU A 267 13.29 -10.98 -9.47
N SER A 268 12.75 -11.83 -10.34
CA SER A 268 13.37 -13.09 -10.75
C SER A 268 14.16 -12.95 -12.05
N LYS A 269 15.39 -13.45 -12.05
CA LYS A 269 16.23 -13.61 -13.26
C LYS A 269 15.71 -14.69 -14.23
N HIS A 270 14.74 -15.50 -13.80
CA HIS A 270 14.17 -16.61 -14.57
C HIS A 270 12.88 -16.24 -15.28
N ILE A 271 12.34 -15.05 -15.02
CA ILE A 271 11.10 -14.55 -15.63
C ILE A 271 11.46 -13.57 -16.73
N ASN A 272 11.01 -13.88 -17.94
CA ASN A 272 11.00 -12.96 -19.07
C ASN A 272 9.53 -12.66 -19.41
N GLY A 273 9.25 -11.42 -19.80
CA GLY A 273 7.90 -11.03 -20.18
C GLY A 273 7.83 -9.57 -20.62
N THR A 274 6.60 -9.10 -20.82
CA THR A 274 6.35 -7.70 -21.19
C THR A 274 6.53 -6.82 -19.98
N ILE A 275 7.46 -5.86 -20.09
CA ILE A 275 7.60 -4.73 -19.17
C ILE A 275 6.56 -3.68 -19.55
N PHE A 276 5.76 -3.22 -18.58
CA PHE A 276 4.80 -2.15 -18.84
C PHE A 276 5.54 -0.83 -19.14
N PRO A 277 5.18 -0.05 -20.18
CA PRO A 277 5.89 1.19 -20.49
C PRO A 277 5.84 2.23 -19.36
N GLY A 278 6.84 3.13 -19.30
CA GLY A 278 6.87 4.24 -18.33
C GLY A 278 7.83 4.02 -17.16
N GLY A 279 9.04 3.50 -17.43
CA GLY A 279 10.09 3.38 -16.41
C GLY A 279 9.99 2.17 -15.50
N ASN A 280 9.16 1.17 -15.83
CA ASN A 280 9.06 -0.07 -15.05
C ASN A 280 10.21 -1.05 -15.37
N PHE A 281 10.50 -1.96 -14.44
CA PHE A 281 11.62 -2.90 -14.55
C PHE A 281 11.22 -4.36 -14.35
N VAL A 282 10.00 -4.61 -13.86
CA VAL A 282 9.50 -5.96 -13.60
C VAL A 282 8.46 -6.37 -14.65
N PRO A 283 8.52 -7.61 -15.18
CA PRO A 283 7.51 -8.09 -16.11
C PRO A 283 6.11 -8.25 -15.48
N LEU A 284 5.06 -7.93 -16.24
CA LEU A 284 3.66 -8.11 -15.81
C LEU A 284 3.28 -9.56 -15.48
N ASN A 285 4.05 -10.55 -15.93
CA ASN A 285 3.87 -11.96 -15.59
C ASN A 285 4.70 -12.40 -14.38
N THR A 286 5.27 -11.48 -13.61
CA THR A 286 5.93 -11.83 -12.34
C THR A 286 4.88 -12.18 -11.28
N PRO A 287 5.11 -13.16 -10.40
CA PRO A 287 4.32 -13.36 -9.20
C PRO A 287 4.35 -12.12 -8.29
N MET A 288 3.18 -11.61 -7.92
CA MET A 288 3.05 -10.52 -6.94
C MET A 288 2.90 -11.13 -5.54
N PHE A 289 3.68 -10.62 -4.58
CA PHE A 289 3.59 -11.02 -3.19
C PHE A 289 2.78 -10.02 -2.38
N GLU A 290 1.89 -10.55 -1.55
CA GLU A 290 1.14 -9.81 -0.55
C GLU A 290 1.69 -10.13 0.83
N PHE A 291 1.81 -9.11 1.69
CA PHE A 291 2.01 -9.25 3.13
C PHE A 291 0.77 -8.73 3.85
N ASN A 292 0.23 -9.55 4.74
CA ASN A 292 -0.75 -9.11 5.73
C ASN A 292 -0.33 -9.58 7.14
N ILE A 293 -1.11 -9.22 8.17
CA ILE A 293 -0.75 -9.50 9.57
C ILE A 293 -0.72 -11.01 9.90
N PHE A 294 -1.24 -11.87 9.02
CA PHE A 294 -1.26 -13.32 9.24
C PHE A 294 -0.32 -14.07 8.31
N GLU A 295 -0.29 -13.73 7.02
CA GLU A 295 0.48 -14.44 6.01
C GLU A 295 1.14 -13.51 4.98
N MET A 296 2.28 -13.97 4.46
CA MET A 296 2.87 -13.50 3.22
C MET A 296 2.62 -14.57 2.16
N GLY A 297 2.24 -14.19 0.94
CA GLY A 297 2.12 -15.17 -0.14
C GLY A 297 1.77 -14.58 -1.48
N CYS A 298 1.54 -15.48 -2.42
CA CYS A 298 1.18 -15.13 -3.78
C CYS A 298 -0.12 -15.83 -4.15
N PHE A 299 -1.09 -15.04 -4.61
CA PHE A 299 -2.37 -15.53 -5.11
C PHE A 299 -2.31 -15.94 -6.58
N ASP A 300 -1.26 -15.59 -7.32
CA ASP A 300 -1.12 -15.98 -8.73
C ASP A 300 -0.98 -17.49 -8.87
N ASP A 301 -1.60 -18.07 -9.90
CA ASP A 301 -1.69 -19.53 -10.09
C ASP A 301 -0.35 -20.22 -10.34
N VAL A 302 0.67 -19.46 -10.77
CA VAL A 302 2.04 -19.93 -10.91
C VAL A 302 2.67 -20.38 -9.59
N LEU A 303 2.30 -19.78 -8.45
CA LEU A 303 2.76 -20.18 -7.11
C LEU A 303 1.61 -20.67 -6.22
N ALA A 304 0.55 -19.87 -6.06
CA ALA A 304 -0.62 -20.15 -5.24
C ALA A 304 -0.24 -20.73 -3.85
N ALA A 305 0.60 -20.01 -3.11
CA ALA A 305 1.14 -20.47 -1.83
C ALA A 305 1.46 -19.31 -0.89
N HIS A 306 1.33 -19.57 0.41
CA HIS A 306 1.42 -18.59 1.48
C HIS A 306 2.21 -19.18 2.66
N THR A 307 2.86 -18.32 3.44
CA THR A 307 3.59 -18.65 4.67
C THR A 307 3.13 -17.71 5.79
N PRO A 308 3.15 -18.13 7.06
CA PRO A 308 2.83 -17.22 8.17
C PRO A 308 3.80 -16.03 8.24
N THR A 309 3.28 -14.79 8.31
CA THR A 309 4.10 -13.56 8.39
C THR A 309 5.01 -13.58 9.61
N LYS A 310 4.50 -14.09 10.74
CA LYS A 310 5.27 -14.29 11.97
C LYS A 310 6.52 -15.16 11.79
N HIS A 311 6.52 -16.02 10.78
CA HIS A 311 7.56 -17.02 10.54
C HIS A 311 8.40 -16.74 9.29
N LEU A 312 8.38 -15.52 8.76
CA LEU A 312 9.32 -15.11 7.72
C LEU A 312 10.77 -15.37 8.14
N GLY A 313 11.59 -15.76 7.18
CA GLY A 313 12.96 -16.26 7.41
C GLY A 313 13.07 -17.76 7.64
N THR A 314 11.96 -18.46 7.89
CA THR A 314 11.92 -19.92 8.05
C THR A 314 12.00 -20.64 6.70
N THR A 315 12.82 -21.69 6.61
CA THR A 315 12.99 -22.49 5.37
C THR A 315 12.67 -23.99 5.55
N ASN A 316 12.34 -24.43 6.76
CA ASN A 316 11.98 -25.82 7.05
C ASN A 316 11.00 -25.90 8.23
N SER A 317 10.53 -27.11 8.55
CA SER A 317 9.54 -27.36 9.60
C SER A 317 10.12 -27.68 10.98
N SER A 318 11.45 -27.70 11.14
CA SER A 318 12.12 -28.05 12.40
C SER A 318 12.64 -26.82 13.16
N VAL A 319 13.10 -25.81 12.42
CA VAL A 319 13.72 -24.60 12.94
C VAL A 319 12.96 -23.40 12.39
N CYS A 320 12.28 -22.69 13.28
CA CYS A 320 11.44 -21.55 12.96
C CYS A 320 12.12 -20.25 13.35
N VAL A 321 11.88 -19.24 12.53
CA VAL A 321 12.30 -17.86 12.75
C VAL A 321 11.10 -17.05 13.20
N THR A 322 11.31 -16.07 14.07
CA THR A 322 10.33 -15.03 14.42
C THR A 322 11.04 -13.68 14.51
N GLY A 323 10.34 -12.57 14.27
CA GLY A 323 10.95 -11.24 14.32
C GLY A 323 11.71 -10.82 13.06
N PHE A 324 11.54 -11.55 11.95
CA PHE A 324 12.03 -11.15 10.63
C PHE A 324 11.11 -10.13 9.96
N ASP A 325 9.84 -10.13 10.36
CA ASP A 325 8.74 -9.34 9.81
C ASP A 325 8.63 -7.96 10.46
N GLU A 326 9.76 -7.28 10.70
CA GLU A 326 9.75 -5.91 11.18
C GLU A 326 8.91 -5.04 10.23
N ALA A 327 7.96 -4.29 10.78
CA ALA A 327 6.89 -3.66 10.00
C ALA A 327 7.44 -2.75 8.89
N MET A 328 8.48 -1.96 9.20
CA MET A 328 9.10 -1.07 8.22
C MET A 328 10.15 -1.74 7.33
N PHE A 329 10.62 -2.94 7.66
CA PHE A 329 11.35 -3.76 6.68
C PHE A 329 10.39 -4.29 5.60
N LEU A 330 9.18 -4.71 5.95
CA LEU A 330 8.19 -5.13 4.95
C LEU A 330 7.69 -3.94 4.12
N SER A 331 7.39 -2.81 4.75
CA SER A 331 7.04 -1.57 4.04
C SER A 331 8.20 -1.03 3.19
N GLY A 332 9.44 -1.16 3.68
CA GLY A 332 10.66 -0.86 2.93
C GLY A 332 10.84 -1.77 1.72
N THR A 333 10.52 -3.06 1.85
CA THR A 333 10.50 -4.01 0.71
C THR A 333 9.52 -3.57 -0.36
N SER A 334 8.31 -3.18 0.04
CA SER A 334 7.26 -2.65 -0.84
C SER A 334 7.64 -1.32 -1.52
N SER A 335 8.73 -0.65 -1.09
CA SER A 335 9.18 0.66 -1.57
C SER A 335 10.67 0.68 -1.99
N ASN A 336 11.24 -0.49 -2.28
CA ASN A 336 12.65 -0.63 -2.61
C ASN A 336 12.86 -0.50 -4.12
N LEU A 337 13.18 0.72 -4.57
CA LEU A 337 13.44 1.07 -5.97
C LEU A 337 14.94 1.02 -6.35
N TRP A 338 15.82 0.47 -5.50
CA TRP A 338 17.27 0.56 -5.74
C TRP A 338 17.72 -0.21 -6.97
N ASN A 339 16.94 -1.20 -7.40
CA ASN A 339 17.18 -1.96 -8.62
C ASN A 339 16.87 -1.19 -9.91
N GLU A 340 16.12 -0.10 -9.83
CA GLU A 340 15.84 0.78 -10.98
C GLU A 340 17.06 1.64 -11.36
N LEU A 341 18.00 1.79 -10.43
CA LEU A 341 19.17 2.68 -10.54
C LEU A 341 20.25 2.13 -11.50
N ASN A 342 19.87 1.60 -12.67
CA ASN A 342 20.74 1.11 -13.75
C ASN A 342 21.63 2.23 -14.34
N ILE A 343 22.59 2.74 -13.57
CA ILE A 343 23.31 3.97 -13.83
C ILE A 343 24.81 3.68 -14.01
N THR A 344 25.40 4.22 -15.07
CA THR A 344 26.85 4.28 -15.28
C THR A 344 27.53 4.86 -14.04
N ALA A 345 28.67 4.29 -13.66
CA ALA A 345 29.40 4.40 -12.38
C ALA A 345 29.63 5.80 -11.76
N GLU A 346 29.26 6.91 -12.42
CA GLU A 346 29.53 8.28 -11.99
C GLU A 346 28.45 8.88 -11.08
N ILE A 347 27.18 8.42 -11.12
CA ILE A 347 26.09 8.98 -10.28
C ILE A 347 25.90 8.19 -8.96
N LEU A 348 26.39 6.95 -8.93
CA LEU A 348 26.50 6.14 -7.71
C LEU A 348 27.41 6.82 -6.66
N ALA A 349 28.30 7.72 -7.06
CA ALA A 349 29.27 8.37 -6.18
C ALA A 349 28.66 9.29 -5.09
N GLU A 350 27.38 9.66 -5.18
CA GLU A 350 26.83 10.74 -4.32
C GLU A 350 25.72 10.37 -3.33
N ASN A 351 25.39 9.09 -3.04
CA ASN A 351 24.95 8.63 -1.68
C ASN A 351 24.35 7.20 -1.58
N THR A 352 23.78 6.59 -2.64
CA THR A 352 23.10 5.28 -2.54
C THR A 352 23.97 4.07 -2.85
N ALA A 353 25.02 4.23 -3.69
CA ALA A 353 26.04 3.19 -3.90
C ALA A 353 26.82 2.92 -2.63
N ASN A 354 27.13 3.99 -1.90
CA ASN A 354 27.93 3.90 -0.70
C ASN A 354 27.26 2.98 0.30
N PHE A 355 25.94 3.05 0.51
CA PHE A 355 25.33 2.19 1.52
C PHE A 355 25.29 0.71 1.10
N SER A 356 24.96 0.38 -0.15
CA SER A 356 25.00 -1.02 -0.62
C SER A 356 26.42 -1.60 -0.50
N ILE A 357 27.43 -0.79 -0.82
CA ILE A 357 28.85 -1.11 -0.65
C ILE A 357 29.17 -1.28 0.84
N LEU A 358 28.80 -0.31 1.69
CA LEU A 358 29.05 -0.33 3.13
C LEU A 358 28.38 -1.51 3.82
N VAL A 359 27.16 -1.88 3.43
CA VAL A 359 26.49 -3.10 3.92
C VAL A 359 27.33 -4.32 3.59
N ASN A 360 27.86 -4.43 2.36
CA ASN A 360 28.67 -5.57 1.96
C ASN A 360 30.10 -5.53 2.54
N GLU A 361 30.68 -4.36 2.76
CA GLU A 361 31.98 -4.21 3.44
C GLU A 361 31.87 -4.55 4.92
N THR A 362 30.77 -4.20 5.58
CA THR A 362 30.51 -4.47 7.00
C THR A 362 30.03 -5.90 7.22
N TYR A 363 29.14 -6.40 6.35
CA TYR A 363 28.55 -7.73 6.37
C TYR A 363 28.74 -8.40 5.01
N PRO A 364 29.90 -9.02 4.72
CA PRO A 364 30.18 -9.64 3.44
C PRO A 364 29.11 -10.65 3.00
N GLN A 365 28.49 -10.39 1.85
CA GLN A 365 27.45 -11.24 1.27
C GLN A 365 28.02 -12.16 0.19
N SER A 366 27.26 -13.20 -0.16
CA SER A 366 27.54 -14.03 -1.34
C SER A 366 27.53 -13.17 -2.61
N PRO A 367 28.47 -13.35 -3.56
CA PRO A 367 28.45 -12.63 -4.84
C PRO A 367 27.19 -12.87 -5.68
N ALA A 368 26.43 -13.92 -5.39
CA ALA A 368 25.16 -14.22 -6.07
C ALA A 368 23.96 -13.48 -5.47
N LEU A 369 24.11 -12.83 -4.30
CA LEU A 369 23.05 -12.06 -3.66
C LEU A 369 22.95 -10.67 -4.29
N ARG A 370 21.72 -10.23 -4.54
CA ARG A 370 21.40 -8.86 -4.94
C ARG A 370 21.47 -7.94 -3.72
N LEU A 371 22.31 -6.90 -3.77
CA LEU A 371 22.45 -5.92 -2.67
C LEU A 371 21.48 -4.75 -2.76
N ASP A 372 20.81 -4.61 -3.90
CA ASP A 372 19.89 -3.54 -4.31
C ASP A 372 18.41 -3.90 -4.14
N THR A 373 18.11 -4.93 -3.34
CA THR A 373 16.76 -5.49 -3.13
C THR A 373 16.49 -5.78 -1.67
N SER A 374 15.32 -6.32 -1.35
CA SER A 374 15.05 -6.96 -0.08
C SER A 374 15.08 -8.48 -0.23
N ASN A 375 15.89 -9.13 0.59
CA ASN A 375 16.17 -10.56 0.47
C ASN A 375 15.50 -11.37 1.59
N PHE A 376 14.76 -12.42 1.23
CA PHE A 376 14.04 -13.28 2.16
C PHE A 376 14.48 -14.73 1.97
N PRO A 377 14.84 -15.49 3.02
CA PRO A 377 14.93 -16.94 2.92
C PRO A 377 13.64 -17.50 2.34
N ASN A 378 13.73 -18.29 1.27
CA ASN A 378 12.57 -18.71 0.49
C ASN A 378 11.78 -19.81 1.22
N PRO A 379 10.57 -19.52 1.77
CA PRO A 379 9.73 -20.54 2.39
C PRO A 379 9.09 -21.46 1.34
N PHE A 380 9.08 -21.04 0.07
CA PHE A 380 8.50 -21.76 -1.06
C PHE A 380 9.52 -22.57 -1.85
N HIS A 381 10.72 -22.78 -1.32
CA HIS A 381 11.72 -23.62 -1.97
C HIS A 381 11.16 -25.05 -2.18
N GLY A 382 11.15 -25.50 -3.44
CA GLY A 382 10.56 -26.77 -3.88
C GLY A 382 9.02 -26.75 -4.04
N VAL A 383 8.35 -25.62 -3.83
CA VAL A 383 6.91 -25.46 -4.04
C VAL A 383 6.65 -25.10 -5.49
N ALA A 384 5.65 -25.76 -6.10
CA ALA A 384 5.23 -25.55 -7.49
C ALA A 384 6.40 -25.55 -8.50
N PRO A 385 7.32 -26.55 -8.50
CA PRO A 385 8.57 -26.50 -9.27
C PRO A 385 8.41 -26.50 -10.79
N GLN A 386 7.19 -26.71 -11.29
CA GLN A 386 6.88 -26.68 -12.72
C GLN A 386 6.37 -25.31 -13.19
N THR A 387 5.91 -24.45 -12.28
CA THR A 387 5.20 -23.21 -12.61
C THR A 387 5.80 -21.98 -11.91
N PHE A 388 6.34 -22.14 -10.70
CA PHE A 388 6.99 -21.05 -9.97
C PHE A 388 8.46 -20.97 -10.35
N ALA A 389 8.85 -19.85 -10.98
CA ALA A 389 10.19 -19.66 -11.53
C ALA A 389 11.31 -19.78 -10.49
N ASP A 390 11.06 -19.36 -9.24
CA ASP A 390 12.03 -19.34 -8.15
C ASP A 390 11.89 -20.53 -7.19
N ALA A 391 11.20 -21.60 -7.61
CA ALA A 391 11.06 -22.81 -6.79
C ALA A 391 12.42 -23.46 -6.44
N GLY A 392 13.46 -23.23 -7.23
CA GLY A 392 14.82 -23.72 -6.97
C GLY A 392 15.75 -22.72 -6.25
N GLU A 393 15.29 -21.50 -5.98
CA GLU A 393 16.10 -20.45 -5.35
C GLU A 393 15.95 -20.52 -3.82
N THR A 394 17.04 -20.38 -3.08
CA THR A 394 16.99 -20.39 -1.61
C THR A 394 16.62 -19.03 -1.00
N ILE A 395 16.69 -17.97 -1.80
CA ILE A 395 16.36 -16.59 -1.43
C ILE A 395 15.33 -16.07 -2.42
N LEU A 396 14.25 -15.48 -1.91
CA LEU A 396 13.36 -14.62 -2.69
C LEU A 396 13.95 -13.22 -2.72
N VAL A 397 14.00 -12.65 -3.92
CA VAL A 397 14.50 -11.30 -4.20
C VAL A 397 13.28 -10.43 -4.51
N LEU A 398 12.95 -9.52 -3.60
CA LEU A 398 11.77 -8.66 -3.71
C LEU A 398 12.16 -7.19 -3.85
N CYS A 399 11.36 -6.45 -4.61
CA CYS A 399 11.49 -5.01 -4.86
C CYS A 399 10.15 -4.28 -4.67
N ASP A 400 10.10 -2.98 -5.01
CA ASP A 400 8.87 -2.18 -4.93
C ASP A 400 7.73 -2.87 -5.70
N GLY A 401 6.53 -2.89 -5.09
CA GLY A 401 5.37 -3.58 -5.63
C GLY A 401 4.69 -2.88 -6.81
N GLY A 402 5.17 -1.70 -7.21
CA GLY A 402 4.69 -0.96 -8.37
C GLY A 402 5.51 -1.18 -9.63
N GLU A 403 6.63 -1.90 -9.56
CA GLU A 403 7.59 -1.99 -10.66
C GLU A 403 7.16 -2.87 -11.83
N ASP A 404 6.07 -3.62 -11.69
CA ASP A 404 5.39 -4.27 -12.82
C ASP A 404 4.42 -3.34 -13.58
N GLY A 405 4.30 -2.08 -13.14
CA GLY A 405 3.38 -1.07 -13.66
C GLY A 405 2.07 -0.94 -12.87
N GLN A 406 1.75 -1.88 -11.98
CA GLN A 406 0.58 -1.81 -11.10
C GLN A 406 0.87 -0.97 -9.85
N VAL A 407 1.22 0.31 -10.04
CA VAL A 407 1.57 1.22 -8.94
C VAL A 407 0.40 1.50 -7.97
N SER A 408 -0.82 1.03 -8.27
CA SER A 408 -1.94 0.86 -7.33
C SER A 408 -2.17 -0.64 -7.05
N PRO A 409 -2.14 -1.10 -5.78
CA PRO A 409 -2.31 -2.51 -5.42
C PRO A 409 -3.79 -2.94 -5.51
N LEU A 410 -4.28 -3.16 -6.74
CA LEU A 410 -5.67 -3.55 -7.00
C LEU A 410 -5.89 -5.06 -6.90
N GLN A 411 -4.88 -5.87 -7.26
CA GLN A 411 -4.97 -7.34 -7.21
C GLN A 411 -5.37 -7.91 -5.83
N PRO A 412 -4.90 -7.39 -4.68
CA PRO A 412 -5.40 -7.82 -3.38
C PRO A 412 -6.92 -7.72 -3.27
N MET A 413 -7.54 -6.69 -3.86
CA MET A 413 -8.99 -6.51 -3.82
C MET A 413 -9.74 -7.43 -4.81
N LEU A 414 -9.02 -8.14 -5.68
CA LEU A 414 -9.58 -9.07 -6.66
C LEU A 414 -9.54 -10.53 -6.19
N VAL A 415 -8.95 -10.86 -5.05
CA VAL A 415 -9.01 -12.22 -4.49
C VAL A 415 -10.47 -12.62 -4.27
N LYS A 416 -10.97 -13.67 -4.95
CA LYS A 416 -12.40 -14.03 -4.97
C LYS A 416 -12.99 -14.23 -3.57
N ASP A 417 -12.22 -14.83 -2.67
CA ASP A 417 -12.67 -15.12 -1.30
C ASP A 417 -12.91 -13.86 -0.46
N ARG A 418 -12.28 -12.72 -0.81
CA ARG A 418 -12.53 -11.43 -0.16
C ARG A 418 -13.88 -10.84 -0.53
N LYS A 419 -14.46 -11.25 -1.66
CA LYS A 419 -15.80 -10.84 -2.12
C LYS A 419 -15.98 -9.31 -2.09
N ILE A 420 -14.98 -8.58 -2.58
CA ILE A 420 -15.02 -7.12 -2.67
C ILE A 420 -16.11 -6.70 -3.65
N ASP A 421 -16.95 -5.76 -3.23
CA ASP A 421 -18.04 -5.19 -4.02
C ASP A 421 -17.63 -3.90 -4.70
N VAL A 422 -16.87 -3.08 -3.99
CA VAL A 422 -16.39 -1.78 -4.46
C VAL A 422 -14.95 -1.58 -4.02
N ILE A 423 -14.13 -1.06 -4.91
CA ILE A 423 -12.76 -0.64 -4.64
C ILE A 423 -12.70 0.87 -4.75
N LEU A 424 -12.20 1.54 -3.71
CA LEU A 424 -11.76 2.93 -3.80
C LEU A 424 -10.27 2.91 -4.13
N ALA A 425 -9.94 3.22 -5.39
CA ALA A 425 -8.57 3.28 -5.88
C ALA A 425 -8.05 4.71 -5.79
N ILE A 426 -7.02 4.90 -4.97
CA ILE A 426 -6.36 6.18 -4.72
C ILE A 426 -5.06 6.22 -5.51
N ASP A 427 -5.03 7.00 -6.57
CA ASP A 427 -3.90 7.09 -7.49
C ASP A 427 -3.18 8.45 -7.38
N ALA A 428 -1.96 8.40 -6.87
CA ALA A 428 -1.05 9.53 -6.71
C ALA A 428 0.22 9.33 -7.56
N VAL A 429 0.15 8.47 -8.58
CA VAL A 429 1.26 8.22 -9.49
C VAL A 429 1.53 9.49 -10.28
N ARG A 430 2.80 9.89 -10.31
CA ARG A 430 3.25 11.02 -11.11
C ARG A 430 3.68 10.48 -12.47
N THR A 431 3.17 11.05 -13.56
CA THR A 431 3.62 10.75 -14.91
C THR A 431 4.91 11.50 -15.25
N ASP A 432 5.60 11.03 -16.28
CA ASP A 432 6.81 11.67 -16.82
C ASP A 432 6.49 12.79 -17.82
N ASP A 433 5.21 13.12 -18.03
CA ASP A 433 4.83 14.24 -18.88
C ASP A 433 5.09 15.60 -18.20
N ALA A 434 4.91 16.68 -18.97
CA ALA A 434 5.20 18.04 -18.50
C ALA A 434 4.31 18.48 -17.32
N ASP A 435 3.13 17.89 -17.17
CA ASP A 435 2.15 18.27 -16.14
C ASP A 435 2.29 17.39 -14.88
N GLY A 436 2.75 16.14 -14.99
CA GLY A 436 3.11 15.26 -13.87
C GLY A 436 1.95 14.70 -13.05
N PHE A 437 0.73 14.70 -13.57
CA PHE A 437 -0.46 14.21 -12.86
C PHE A 437 -0.80 12.76 -13.21
N ALA A 438 -1.51 12.07 -12.31
CA ALA A 438 -1.92 10.68 -12.48
C ALA A 438 -2.76 10.45 -13.76
N GLY A 439 -2.29 9.54 -14.62
CA GLY A 439 -2.86 9.30 -15.95
C GLY A 439 -3.66 7.99 -16.10
N GLY A 440 -3.80 7.19 -15.05
CA GLY A 440 -4.49 5.90 -15.10
C GLY A 440 -3.64 4.72 -15.58
N ALA A 441 -2.33 4.91 -15.75
CA ALA A 441 -1.37 3.88 -16.18
C ALA A 441 -1.49 2.58 -15.38
N SER A 442 -1.62 2.69 -14.06
CA SER A 442 -1.72 1.53 -13.17
C SER A 442 -3.00 0.72 -13.40
N LEU A 443 -4.12 1.33 -13.78
CA LEU A 443 -5.32 0.57 -14.12
C LEU A 443 -5.13 -0.21 -15.42
N ILE A 444 -4.43 0.38 -16.40
CA ILE A 444 -4.13 -0.28 -17.68
C ILE A 444 -3.22 -1.49 -17.41
N ALA A 445 -2.15 -1.30 -16.64
CA ALA A 445 -1.25 -2.39 -16.24
C ALA A 445 -2.01 -3.51 -15.51
N THR A 446 -2.91 -3.15 -14.58
CA THR A 446 -3.77 -4.13 -13.87
C THR A 446 -4.67 -4.87 -14.86
N GLN A 447 -5.34 -4.17 -15.78
CA GLN A 447 -6.19 -4.79 -16.80
C GLN A 447 -5.42 -5.78 -17.67
N ASP A 448 -4.20 -5.43 -18.09
CA ASP A 448 -3.36 -6.27 -18.93
C ASP A 448 -2.84 -7.49 -18.14
N ARG A 449 -2.40 -7.29 -16.90
CA ARG A 449 -1.97 -8.38 -16.01
C ARG A 449 -3.09 -9.38 -15.72
N MET A 450 -4.32 -8.92 -15.50
CA MET A 450 -5.45 -9.81 -15.23
C MET A 450 -5.80 -10.72 -16.41
N GLN A 451 -5.23 -10.50 -17.60
CA GLN A 451 -5.32 -11.44 -18.72
C GLN A 451 -4.31 -12.60 -18.59
N LEU A 452 -3.24 -12.42 -17.81
CA LEU A 452 -2.17 -13.39 -17.58
C LEU A 452 -2.49 -14.32 -16.40
N PHE A 453 -3.17 -13.81 -15.37
CA PHE A 453 -3.52 -14.56 -14.15
C PHE A 453 -5.04 -14.57 -13.92
N GLN A 454 -5.70 -15.68 -14.25
CA GLN A 454 -7.18 -15.75 -14.24
C GLN A 454 -7.77 -16.67 -13.17
N SER A 455 -7.00 -17.67 -12.71
CA SER A 455 -7.49 -18.53 -11.64
C SER A 455 -7.49 -17.76 -10.30
N GLY A 456 -8.47 -18.01 -9.45
CA GLY A 456 -8.53 -17.42 -8.09
C GLY A 456 -8.88 -15.92 -7.98
N LEU A 457 -8.75 -15.13 -9.05
CA LEU A 457 -9.02 -13.68 -9.07
C LEU A 457 -10.35 -13.33 -9.76
N ALA A 458 -11.08 -12.37 -9.20
CA ALA A 458 -12.28 -11.79 -9.76
C ALA A 458 -11.93 -10.97 -11.01
N THR A 459 -12.89 -10.82 -11.92
CA THR A 459 -12.71 -10.01 -13.12
C THR A 459 -12.44 -8.55 -12.74
N PHE A 460 -11.39 -7.96 -13.29
CA PHE A 460 -11.16 -6.52 -13.19
C PHE A 460 -12.08 -5.78 -14.17
N PRO A 461 -12.72 -4.67 -13.77
CA PRO A 461 -13.56 -3.90 -14.69
C PRO A 461 -12.73 -3.36 -15.86
N SER A 462 -13.35 -3.31 -17.04
CA SER A 462 -12.71 -2.70 -18.21
C SER A 462 -12.37 -1.23 -17.96
N VAL A 463 -11.21 -0.81 -18.47
CA VAL A 463 -10.70 0.57 -18.48
C VAL A 463 -10.13 0.89 -19.87
N PRO A 464 -9.95 2.17 -20.23
CA PRO A 464 -9.32 2.52 -21.50
C PRO A 464 -7.94 1.87 -21.62
N THR A 465 -7.55 1.45 -22.82
CA THR A 465 -6.28 0.71 -23.03
C THR A 465 -5.07 1.62 -23.23
N THR A 466 -5.25 2.95 -23.21
CA THR A 466 -4.16 3.92 -23.45
C THR A 466 -4.33 5.16 -22.59
N LEU A 467 -3.21 5.79 -22.21
CA LEU A 467 -3.21 7.07 -21.50
C LEU A 467 -3.89 8.20 -22.30
N ALA A 468 -3.76 8.18 -23.63
CA ALA A 468 -4.41 9.14 -24.51
C ALA A 468 -5.95 9.05 -24.41
N ALA A 469 -6.50 7.84 -24.30
CA ALA A 469 -7.94 7.64 -24.10
C ALA A 469 -8.40 8.09 -22.70
N PHE A 470 -7.59 7.83 -21.67
CA PHE A 470 -7.83 8.36 -20.31
C PHE A 470 -7.91 9.90 -20.31
N ALA A 471 -6.92 10.55 -20.93
CA ALA A 471 -6.85 12.00 -21.04
C ALA A 471 -8.03 12.56 -21.84
N ALA A 472 -8.34 11.99 -23.01
CA ALA A 472 -9.45 12.45 -23.86
C ALA A 472 -10.82 12.41 -23.16
N ALA A 473 -11.03 11.46 -22.25
CA ALA A 473 -12.25 11.33 -21.45
C ALA A 473 -12.19 12.01 -20.06
N ASN A 474 -11.08 12.69 -19.75
CA ASN A 474 -10.86 13.40 -18.48
C ASN A 474 -11.03 12.50 -17.24
N LEU A 475 -10.64 11.22 -17.33
CA LEU A 475 -11.00 10.21 -16.32
C LEU A 475 -10.21 10.33 -15.01
N SER A 476 -9.06 11.02 -15.02
CA SER A 476 -8.25 11.25 -13.81
C SER A 476 -8.53 12.60 -13.12
N SER A 477 -9.17 13.57 -13.79
CA SER A 477 -9.37 14.93 -13.23
C SER A 477 -10.59 15.07 -12.31
N ARG A 478 -11.32 13.96 -12.11
CA ARG A 478 -12.48 13.83 -11.25
C ARG A 478 -12.58 12.38 -10.76
N PRO A 479 -13.36 12.10 -9.70
CA PRO A 479 -13.74 10.73 -9.40
C PRO A 479 -14.40 10.08 -10.63
N THR A 480 -14.03 8.84 -10.94
CA THR A 480 -14.56 8.10 -12.09
C THR A 480 -14.96 6.70 -11.67
N PHE A 481 -16.08 6.20 -12.17
CA PHE A 481 -16.55 4.84 -11.93
C PHE A 481 -16.25 3.93 -13.13
N PHE A 482 -15.67 2.76 -12.86
CA PHE A 482 -15.48 1.69 -13.85
C PHE A 482 -16.26 0.43 -13.45
N GLY A 483 -16.70 -0.34 -14.45
CA GLY A 483 -17.51 -1.54 -14.23
C GLY A 483 -18.99 -1.26 -13.89
N CYS A 484 -19.55 -0.16 -14.38
CA CYS A 484 -20.93 0.22 -14.04
C CYS A 484 -21.99 -0.61 -14.76
N THR A 485 -21.69 -1.09 -15.96
CA THR A 485 -22.55 -2.02 -16.68
C THR A 485 -22.15 -3.43 -16.24
N PRO A 486 -23.11 -4.35 -16.04
CA PRO A 486 -22.80 -5.76 -16.15
C PRO A 486 -22.24 -5.95 -17.55
N ASP A 487 -21.02 -6.47 -17.69
CA ASP A 487 -20.45 -6.78 -18.99
C ASP A 487 -21.44 -7.69 -19.74
N PHE A 488 -22.26 -7.10 -20.61
CA PHE A 488 -23.06 -7.83 -21.56
C PHE A 488 -22.09 -8.35 -22.59
N VAL A 489 -21.51 -9.52 -22.30
CA VAL A 489 -20.87 -10.41 -23.26
C VAL A 489 -19.85 -9.68 -24.15
N HIS A 490 -18.60 -9.56 -23.69
CA HIS A 490 -17.53 -9.57 -24.67
C HIS A 490 -17.64 -10.89 -25.44
N ALA A 491 -17.80 -10.82 -26.77
CA ALA A 491 -18.01 -11.94 -27.69
C ALA A 491 -16.94 -13.07 -27.64
N ARG A 492 -15.96 -12.96 -26.75
CA ARG A 492 -14.90 -13.93 -26.49
C ARG A 492 -15.24 -14.96 -25.40
N TRP A 493 -16.22 -14.68 -24.53
CA TRP A 493 -16.51 -15.52 -23.36
C TRP A 493 -17.96 -16.02 -23.40
N GLY A 494 -18.14 -17.29 -23.78
CA GLY A 494 -19.44 -17.95 -24.00
C GLY A 494 -20.38 -18.06 -22.78
N THR A 495 -20.05 -17.41 -21.67
CA THR A 495 -20.88 -17.21 -20.47
C THR A 495 -20.48 -15.86 -19.84
N PRO A 496 -21.43 -15.02 -19.37
CA PRO A 496 -21.07 -13.79 -18.66
C PRO A 496 -20.25 -14.12 -17.42
N PRO A 497 -19.02 -13.59 -17.27
CA PRO A 497 -18.28 -13.77 -16.02
C PRO A 497 -19.08 -13.15 -14.87
N ALA A 498 -18.94 -13.71 -13.65
CA ALA A 498 -19.46 -13.07 -12.45
C ALA A 498 -18.89 -11.65 -12.36
N GLN A 499 -19.75 -10.65 -12.26
CA GLN A 499 -19.34 -9.25 -12.31
C GLN A 499 -18.34 -8.95 -11.18
N GLY A 500 -17.16 -8.43 -11.55
CA GLY A 500 -16.15 -7.97 -10.60
C GLY A 500 -16.58 -6.73 -9.80
N PRO A 501 -15.73 -6.25 -8.88
CA PRO A 501 -16.05 -5.06 -8.10
C PRO A 501 -16.28 -3.83 -8.98
N LEU A 502 -17.11 -2.91 -8.50
CA LEU A 502 -17.14 -1.54 -9.04
C LEU A 502 -15.86 -0.82 -8.60
N LEU A 503 -15.23 -0.07 -9.50
CA LEU A 503 -14.04 0.71 -9.15
C LEU A 503 -14.40 2.19 -9.09
N VAL A 504 -14.18 2.81 -7.94
CA VAL A 504 -14.22 4.26 -7.73
C VAL A 504 -12.79 4.77 -7.75
N TYR A 505 -12.40 5.41 -8.85
CA TYR A 505 -11.06 5.92 -9.06
C TYR A 505 -10.96 7.39 -8.64
N ILE A 506 -10.09 7.69 -7.69
CA ILE A 506 -9.80 9.04 -7.18
C ILE A 506 -8.31 9.29 -7.40
N ALA A 507 -7.99 10.24 -8.27
CA ALA A 507 -6.63 10.47 -8.70
C ALA A 507 -6.13 11.87 -8.39
N ASN A 508 -4.82 11.99 -8.14
CA ASN A 508 -4.08 13.24 -8.24
C ASN A 508 -3.87 13.59 -9.72
N GLY A 509 -4.97 13.76 -10.44
CA GLY A 509 -4.99 13.73 -11.91
C GLY A 509 -5.16 15.08 -12.59
N ALA A 510 -5.24 16.18 -11.83
CA ALA A 510 -5.33 17.54 -12.38
C ALA A 510 -5.00 18.60 -11.32
N PRO A 511 -4.66 19.84 -11.75
CA PRO A 511 -4.58 20.99 -10.86
C PRO A 511 -5.92 21.28 -10.15
N PRO A 512 -5.88 21.98 -9.00
CA PRO A 512 -7.08 22.46 -8.32
C PRO A 512 -8.00 23.29 -9.23
N ARG A 513 -9.30 23.05 -9.13
CA ARG A 513 -10.31 23.74 -9.97
C ARG A 513 -10.45 25.23 -9.68
N ASP A 514 -10.05 25.66 -8.48
CA ASP A 514 -10.06 27.05 -8.05
C ASP A 514 -8.83 27.85 -8.56
N GLY A 515 -7.91 27.20 -9.29
CA GLY A 515 -6.70 27.81 -9.80
C GLY A 515 -5.58 27.96 -8.76
N ALA A 516 -5.71 27.37 -7.58
CA ALA A 516 -4.64 27.33 -6.60
C ALA A 516 -3.43 26.51 -7.11
N PRO A 517 -2.21 26.78 -6.62
CA PRO A 517 -1.03 25.98 -6.97
C PRO A 517 -1.22 24.48 -6.64
N PRO A 518 -0.74 23.56 -7.49
CA PRO A 518 -0.90 22.11 -7.27
C PRO A 518 0.13 21.59 -6.25
N LEU A 519 -0.11 21.86 -4.96
CA LEU A 519 0.75 21.47 -3.84
C LEU A 519 1.01 19.96 -3.77
N THR A 520 0.06 19.15 -4.22
CA THR A 520 0.15 17.68 -4.23
C THR A 520 1.01 17.11 -5.35
N ASN A 521 1.42 17.92 -6.34
CA ASN A 521 2.15 17.46 -7.52
C ASN A 521 3.68 17.59 -7.35
N THR A 522 4.22 16.86 -6.36
CA THR A 522 5.65 16.85 -6.03
C THR A 522 6.38 15.65 -6.64
N SER A 523 7.72 15.69 -6.73
CA SER A 523 8.52 14.56 -7.23
C SER A 523 8.38 13.32 -6.35
N THR A 524 8.46 12.11 -6.94
CA THR A 524 8.50 10.85 -6.18
C THR A 524 9.71 10.80 -5.24
N PHE A 525 10.82 11.43 -5.62
CA PHE A 525 12.05 11.49 -4.83
C PHE A 525 12.10 12.67 -3.86
N GLN A 526 11.05 13.50 -3.78
CA GLN A 526 11.00 14.51 -2.73
C GLN A 526 10.73 13.81 -1.39
N SER A 527 11.70 13.94 -0.50
CA SER A 527 11.80 13.28 0.80
C SER A 527 11.60 14.24 1.98
N VAL A 528 11.69 15.55 1.73
CA VAL A 528 11.59 16.59 2.76
C VAL A 528 10.36 17.46 2.54
N TYR A 529 9.56 17.62 3.60
CA TYR A 529 8.40 18.51 3.64
C TYR A 529 8.31 19.22 4.98
N SER A 530 7.94 20.49 4.95
CA SER A 530 7.57 21.24 6.16
C SER A 530 6.14 20.93 6.60
N ALA A 531 5.83 21.12 7.88
CA ALA A 531 4.47 20.93 8.39
C ALA A 531 3.39 21.76 7.64
N PRO A 532 3.62 23.04 7.26
CA PRO A 532 2.68 23.79 6.43
C PRO A 532 2.46 23.19 5.03
N GLU A 533 3.51 22.65 4.39
CA GLU A 533 3.37 21.98 3.08
C GLU A 533 2.53 20.71 3.21
N MET A 534 2.82 19.88 4.22
CA MET A 534 2.03 18.68 4.54
C MET A 534 0.56 19.02 4.77
N GLN A 535 0.27 20.04 5.59
CA GLN A 535 -1.10 20.47 5.86
C GLN A 535 -1.79 20.99 4.60
N GLY A 536 -1.08 21.76 3.76
CA GLY A 536 -1.59 22.24 2.48
C GLY A 536 -1.94 21.10 1.52
N MET A 537 -1.07 20.09 1.42
CA MET A 537 -1.32 18.89 0.60
C MET A 537 -2.52 18.09 1.12
N LEU A 538 -2.66 17.90 2.43
CA LEU A 538 -3.82 17.22 3.04
C LEU A 538 -5.13 17.96 2.75
N MET A 539 -5.13 19.29 2.84
CA MET A 539 -6.31 20.12 2.53
C MET A 539 -6.69 20.05 1.05
N GLN A 540 -5.72 20.16 0.15
CA GLN A 540 -5.96 20.06 -1.30
C GLN A 540 -6.44 18.67 -1.70
N THR A 541 -5.90 17.62 -1.09
CA THR A 541 -6.35 16.26 -1.32
C THR A 541 -7.77 16.03 -0.80
N PHE A 542 -8.11 16.59 0.37
CA PHE A 542 -9.48 16.54 0.89
C PHE A 542 -10.48 17.13 -0.12
N VAL A 543 -10.15 18.28 -0.73
CA VAL A 543 -10.98 18.86 -1.80
C VAL A 543 -11.06 17.90 -2.99
N THR A 544 -9.94 17.34 -3.45
CA THR A 544 -9.91 16.38 -4.57
C THR A 544 -10.82 15.18 -4.33
N ALA A 545 -10.85 14.65 -3.10
CA ALA A 545 -11.67 13.51 -2.70
C ALA A 545 -13.16 13.84 -2.49
N THR A 546 -13.52 15.12 -2.32
CA THR A 546 -14.89 15.56 -1.96
C THR A 546 -15.56 16.46 -3.00
N GLN A 547 -14.83 17.00 -3.97
CA GLN A 547 -15.36 17.93 -4.98
C GLN A 547 -16.25 17.27 -6.04
N GLY A 548 -16.24 15.94 -6.18
CA GLY A 548 -17.04 15.26 -7.21
C GLY A 548 -16.73 15.70 -8.65
N ALA A 549 -17.71 15.64 -9.55
CA ALA A 549 -17.58 16.10 -10.93
C ALA A 549 -17.84 17.63 -11.05
N VAL A 550 -17.54 18.22 -12.20
CA VAL A 550 -17.96 19.61 -12.48
C VAL A 550 -19.42 19.60 -12.91
N VAL A 551 -20.26 20.38 -12.24
CA VAL A 551 -21.71 20.48 -12.54
C VAL A 551 -22.08 21.95 -12.73
N GLY A 552 -22.29 22.35 -13.99
CA GLY A 552 -22.51 23.75 -14.34
C GLY A 552 -21.28 24.61 -14.02
N ASP A 553 -21.49 25.75 -13.39
CA ASP A 553 -20.43 26.68 -12.97
C ASP A 553 -19.87 26.36 -11.58
N ALA A 554 -20.38 25.32 -10.90
CA ALA A 554 -19.94 24.95 -9.56
C ALA A 554 -18.62 24.16 -9.62
N LEU A 555 -17.70 24.51 -8.72
CA LEU A 555 -16.43 23.80 -8.55
C LEU A 555 -16.62 22.41 -7.91
N GLU A 556 -17.74 22.21 -7.22
CA GLU A 556 -18.08 20.99 -6.51
C GLU A 556 -19.43 20.43 -6.95
N ASP A 557 -19.56 19.09 -6.98
CA ASP A 557 -20.84 18.39 -7.13
C ASP A 557 -21.50 18.19 -5.75
N PRO A 558 -22.63 18.87 -5.45
CA PRO A 558 -23.31 18.71 -4.17
C PRO A 558 -23.91 17.31 -3.97
N GLU A 559 -24.06 16.52 -5.03
CA GLU A 559 -24.57 15.14 -4.97
C GLU A 559 -23.45 14.11 -4.76
N TRP A 560 -22.17 14.52 -4.72
CA TRP A 560 -21.06 13.58 -4.67
C TRP A 560 -21.16 12.57 -3.52
N GLY A 561 -21.49 13.00 -2.30
CA GLY A 561 -21.66 12.10 -1.15
C GLY A 561 -22.72 11.03 -1.39
N ALA A 562 -23.83 11.39 -2.04
CA ALA A 562 -24.88 10.46 -2.44
C ALA A 562 -24.45 9.55 -3.60
N CYS A 563 -23.71 10.08 -4.58
CA CYS A 563 -23.18 9.30 -5.69
C CYS A 563 -22.16 8.25 -5.24
N LEU A 564 -21.31 8.59 -4.27
CA LEU A 564 -20.41 7.65 -3.64
C LEU A 564 -21.20 6.56 -2.90
N ALA A 565 -22.26 6.89 -2.16
CA ALA A 565 -23.12 5.91 -1.51
C ALA A 565 -23.79 4.96 -2.52
N CYS A 566 -24.26 5.49 -3.65
CA CYS A 566 -24.81 4.70 -4.76
C CYS A 566 -23.77 3.72 -5.34
N ALA A 567 -22.52 4.14 -5.49
CA ALA A 567 -21.42 3.29 -5.93
C ALA A 567 -21.13 2.18 -4.92
N VAL A 568 -21.09 2.51 -3.62
CA VAL A 568 -20.82 1.57 -2.53
C VAL A 568 -21.84 0.44 -2.47
N VAL A 569 -23.12 0.73 -2.69
CA VAL A 569 -24.18 -0.30 -2.64
C VAL A 569 -24.43 -1.00 -3.98
N ASP A 570 -23.73 -0.62 -5.05
CA ASP A 570 -24.10 -1.00 -6.43
C ASP A 570 -24.17 -2.51 -6.65
N ARG A 571 -23.14 -3.24 -6.18
CA ARG A 571 -23.08 -4.71 -6.29
C ARG A 571 -24.06 -5.40 -5.35
N ALA A 572 -24.25 -4.88 -4.14
CA ALA A 572 -25.26 -5.38 -3.22
C ALA A 572 -26.67 -5.24 -3.81
N ARG A 573 -26.97 -4.09 -4.43
CA ARG A 573 -28.22 -3.85 -5.17
C ARG A 573 -28.37 -4.85 -6.33
N ALA A 574 -27.32 -5.04 -7.14
CA ALA A 574 -27.36 -5.95 -8.28
C ALA A 574 -27.68 -7.39 -7.85
N ARG A 575 -27.12 -7.87 -6.72
CA ARG A 575 -27.45 -9.19 -6.14
C ARG A 575 -28.91 -9.32 -5.74
N GLU A 576 -29.58 -8.24 -5.37
CA GLU A 576 -31.02 -8.22 -5.05
C GLU A 576 -31.91 -8.11 -6.30
N GLY A 577 -31.35 -7.98 -7.50
CA GLY A 577 -32.13 -7.81 -8.73
C GLY A 577 -32.85 -6.46 -8.81
N VAL A 578 -32.39 -5.46 -8.07
CA VAL A 578 -32.98 -4.12 -8.03
C VAL A 578 -32.31 -3.21 -9.07
N SER A 579 -33.12 -2.53 -9.87
CA SER A 579 -32.64 -1.53 -10.85
C SER A 579 -32.19 -0.24 -10.16
N ARG A 580 -31.24 0.47 -10.77
CA ARG A 580 -30.91 1.86 -10.38
C ARG A 580 -32.15 2.75 -10.54
N SER A 581 -32.35 3.64 -9.57
CA SER A 581 -33.42 4.65 -9.59
C SER A 581 -32.96 5.91 -8.84
N GLY A 582 -33.72 7.00 -8.98
CA GLY A 582 -33.45 8.27 -8.30
C GLY A 582 -32.07 8.85 -8.62
N VAL A 583 -31.43 9.45 -7.60
CA VAL A 583 -30.09 10.07 -7.74
C VAL A 583 -29.03 9.07 -8.20
N CYS A 584 -29.17 7.78 -7.89
CA CYS A 584 -28.20 6.79 -8.35
C CYS A 584 -28.19 6.62 -9.88
N THR A 585 -29.32 6.85 -10.58
CA THR A 585 -29.33 6.83 -12.04
C THR A 585 -28.53 8.00 -12.62
N THR A 586 -28.70 9.21 -12.07
CA THR A 586 -27.98 10.40 -12.54
C THR A 586 -26.50 10.36 -12.15
N CYS A 587 -26.17 9.85 -10.96
CA CYS A 587 -24.79 9.62 -10.54
C CYS A 587 -24.05 8.70 -11.51
N PHE A 588 -24.64 7.56 -11.87
CA PHE A 588 -23.99 6.64 -12.80
C PHE A 588 -23.88 7.21 -14.21
N ALA A 589 -24.83 8.02 -14.68
CA ALA A 589 -24.68 8.74 -15.94
C ALA A 589 -23.56 9.80 -15.90
N ARG A 590 -23.26 10.37 -14.74
CA ARG A 590 -22.25 11.43 -14.56
C ARG A 590 -20.84 10.89 -14.36
N TYR A 591 -20.71 9.84 -13.57
CA TYR A 591 -19.42 9.33 -13.08
C TYR A 591 -18.92 8.10 -13.82
N CYS A 592 -19.80 7.38 -14.51
CA CYS A 592 -19.39 6.17 -15.19
C CYS A 592 -18.62 6.44 -16.48
N TRP A 593 -17.55 5.70 -16.69
CA TRP A 593 -16.96 5.54 -18.02
C TRP A 593 -17.76 4.49 -18.84
N GLU A 594 -18.26 4.88 -20.01
CA GLU A 594 -19.16 4.05 -20.84
C GLU A 594 -18.45 3.16 -21.88
N GLY A 595 -17.12 3.23 -22.01
CA GLY A 595 -16.34 2.52 -23.03
C GLY A 595 -15.92 3.43 -24.17
#